data_AF-A0A963ER01-F1
#
_entry.id   AF-A0A963ER01-F1
#
_cell.length_a   1.000
_cell.length_b   1.000
_cell.length_c   1.000
_cell.angle_alpha   90.00
_cell.angle_beta   90.00
_cell.angle_gamma   90.00
#
_symmetry.space_group_name_H-M   'P 1'
#
loop_
_entity.id
_entity.type
_entity.pdbx_description
1 polymer ?
#
loop_
_entity_poly.entity_id
_entity_poly.type
_entity_poly.pdbx_seq_one_letter_code
_entity_poly.pdbx_strand_id
1 'polypeptide(L)' 'LHAVPPYALLVDQGMADEFLARELNTDLFEAACKARGVHLELRRHKGYDHGYYFISTFMEDHLRHHARALSA' A
#
# COMPACT_ATOMS: atom_id res chain seq x y z
N LEU A 1 -23.56 2.47 -4.49
CA LEU A 1 -22.63 1.35 -4.22
C LEU A 1 -21.40 1.56 -5.09
N HIS A 2 -20.27 1.99 -4.52
CA HIS A 2 -19.10 2.37 -5.32
C HIS A 2 -18.47 1.13 -5.95
N ALA A 3 -18.30 1.16 -7.27
CA ALA A 3 -17.70 0.09 -8.06
C ALA A 3 -16.30 -0.26 -7.53
N VAL A 4 -15.90 -1.52 -7.71
CA VAL A 4 -14.51 -1.95 -7.48
C VAL A 4 -13.61 -1.14 -8.41
N PRO A 5 -12.52 -0.51 -7.91
CA PRO A 5 -11.61 0.23 -8.77
C PRO A 5 -11.06 -0.69 -9.88
N PRO A 6 -10.98 -0.21 -11.13
CA PRO A 6 -10.44 -1.00 -12.23
C PRO A 6 -8.91 -1.13 -12.19
N TYR A 7 -8.25 -0.44 -11.26
CA TYR A 7 -6.80 -0.42 -11.10
C TYR A 7 -6.38 -1.08 -9.80
N ALA A 8 -5.19 -1.68 -9.80
CA ALA A 8 -4.59 -2.24 -8.59
C ALA A 8 -4.21 -1.12 -7.62
N LEU A 9 -4.41 -1.35 -6.31
CA LEU A 9 -3.85 -0.52 -5.25
C LEU A 9 -2.47 -1.04 -4.88
N LEU A 10 -1.51 -0.16 -4.64
CA LEU A 10 -0.18 -0.49 -4.11
C LEU A 10 0.00 0.16 -2.73
N VAL A 11 0.37 -0.63 -1.74
CA VAL A 11 0.68 -0.16 -0.38
C VAL A 11 2.01 -0.76 0.08
N ASP A 12 2.88 0.09 0.62
CA ASP A 12 4.11 -0.32 1.28
C ASP A 12 4.00 -0.03 2.78
N GLN A 13 4.26 -1.06 3.61
CA GLN A 13 4.24 -0.95 5.06
C GLN A 13 5.62 -1.28 5.65
N GLY A 14 6.21 -0.33 6.38
CA GLY A 14 7.38 -0.59 7.22
C GLY A 14 7.01 -1.46 8.42
N MET A 15 7.75 -2.54 8.67
CA MET A 15 7.48 -3.46 9.79
C MET A 15 8.14 -3.02 11.11
N ALA A 16 8.99 -2.00 11.08
CA ALA A 16 9.54 -1.34 12.26
C ALA A 16 8.84 -0.01 12.56
N ASP A 17 7.69 0.24 11.91
CA ASP A 17 6.87 1.42 12.12
C ASP A 17 6.23 1.41 13.52
N GLU A 18 6.50 2.46 14.29
CA GLU A 18 6.04 2.66 15.68
C GLU A 18 4.51 2.81 15.83
N PHE A 19 3.80 3.03 14.73
CA PHE A 19 2.35 3.17 14.67
C PHE A 19 1.64 1.91 14.17
N LEU A 20 2.39 0.91 13.69
CA LEU A 20 1.87 -0.30 13.02
C LEU A 20 0.73 -0.99 13.76
N ALA A 21 0.92 -1.24 15.06
CA ALA A 21 -0.02 -2.02 15.86
C ALA A 21 -1.27 -1.24 16.32
N ARG A 22 -1.23 0.10 16.29
CA ARG A 22 -2.25 0.96 16.92
C ARG A 22 -3.06 1.80 15.94
N GLU A 23 -2.45 2.21 14.82
CA GLU A 23 -3.04 3.25 13.97
C GLU A 23 -3.21 2.80 12.52
N LEU A 24 -2.31 1.99 11.98
CA LEU A 24 -2.22 1.76 10.53
C LEU A 24 -3.26 0.76 10.00
N ASN A 25 -3.61 -0.25 10.80
CA ASN A 25 -4.70 -1.19 10.48
C ASN A 25 -4.58 -1.88 9.10
N THR A 26 -3.34 -2.14 8.64
CA THR A 26 -3.07 -2.66 7.29
C THR A 26 -3.67 -4.05 7.05
N ASP A 27 -3.73 -4.91 8.07
CA ASP A 27 -4.38 -6.23 7.95
C ASP A 27 -5.91 -6.12 7.80
N LEU A 28 -6.54 -5.14 8.46
CA LEU A 28 -7.97 -4.87 8.30
C LEU A 28 -8.27 -4.34 6.89
N PHE A 29 -7.40 -3.48 6.36
CA PHE A 29 -7.50 -2.97 5.00
C PHE A 29 -7.35 -4.09 3.96
N GLU A 30 -6.39 -5.00 4.14
CA GLU A 30 -6.18 -6.17 3.28
C GLU A 30 -7.42 -7.09 3.27
N ALA A 31 -7.99 -7.37 4.46
CA ALA A 31 -9.21 -8.15 4.59
C ALA A 31 -10.40 -7.48 3.88
N ALA A 32 -10.54 -6.16 4.00
CA ALA A 32 -11.59 -5.39 3.34
C ALA A 32 -11.45 -5.40 1.81
N CYS A 33 -10.22 -5.27 1.29
CA CYS A 33 -9.95 -5.38 -0.15
C CYS A 33 -10.32 -6.77 -0.67
N LYS A 34 -9.89 -7.82 0.04
CA LYS A 34 -10.22 -9.22 -0.29
C LYS A 34 -11.72 -9.46 -0.31
N ALA A 35 -12.46 -8.97 0.69
CA ALA A 35 -13.90 -9.14 0.79
C ALA A 35 -14.67 -8.45 -0.36
N ARG A 36 -14.10 -7.39 -0.94
CA ARG A 36 -14.73 -6.61 -2.02
C ARG A 36 -14.16 -6.92 -3.41
N GLY A 37 -13.17 -7.82 -3.51
CA GLY A 37 -12.49 -8.12 -4.78
C GLY A 37 -11.65 -6.96 -5.31
N VAL A 38 -11.22 -6.04 -4.45
CA VAL A 38 -10.28 -4.97 -4.83
C VAL A 38 -8.89 -5.59 -4.97
N HIS A 39 -8.25 -5.37 -6.12
CA HIS A 39 -6.88 -5.82 -6.33
C HIS A 39 -5.92 -4.95 -5.49
N LEU A 40 -5.31 -5.56 -4.47
CA LEU A 40 -4.34 -4.94 -3.59
C LEU A 40 -3.00 -5.66 -3.68
N GLU A 41 -1.95 -4.89 -3.95
CA GLU A 41 -0.55 -5.27 -3.77
C GLU A 41 -0.06 -4.62 -2.46
N LEU A 42 -0.01 -5.39 -1.36
CA LEU A 42 0.48 -4.94 -0.07
C LEU A 42 1.86 -5.55 0.21
N ARG A 43 2.91 -4.72 0.19
CA ARG A 43 4.29 -5.16 0.45
C ARG A 43 4.71 -4.75 1.87
N ARG A 44 5.28 -5.70 2.61
CA ARG A 44 5.71 -5.52 4.01
C ARG A 44 7.23 -5.53 4.09
N HIS A 45 7.83 -4.45 4.59
CA HIS A 45 9.26 -4.21 4.55
C HIS A 45 9.90 -4.28 5.93
N LYS A 46 10.72 -5.32 6.14
CA LYS A 46 11.42 -5.51 7.43
C LYS A 46 12.42 -4.38 7.68
N GLY A 47 12.36 -3.80 8.88
CA GLY A 47 13.33 -2.81 9.35
C GLY A 47 13.07 -1.36 8.92
N TYR A 48 12.03 -1.12 8.11
CA TYR A 48 11.64 0.24 7.73
C TYR A 48 10.62 0.83 8.72
N ASP A 49 10.78 2.11 8.99
CA ASP A 49 9.99 2.91 9.93
C ASP A 49 8.91 3.76 9.19
N HIS A 50 8.37 4.77 9.89
CA HIS A 50 7.36 5.70 9.36
C HIS A 50 7.97 6.93 8.65
N GLY A 51 9.30 6.98 8.50
CA GLY A 51 10.01 8.17 8.07
C GLY A 51 10.03 8.39 6.56
N TYR A 52 10.47 9.57 6.14
CA TYR A 52 10.71 9.86 4.72
C TYR A 52 11.82 9.00 4.10
N TYR A 53 12.71 8.42 4.91
CA TYR A 53 13.69 7.45 4.41
C TYR A 53 13.00 6.22 3.82
N PHE A 54 12.01 5.66 4.52
CA PHE A 54 11.17 4.58 4.00
C PHE A 54 10.44 4.99 2.72
N ILE A 55 9.74 6.13 2.76
CA ILE A 55 8.97 6.65 1.62
C ILE A 55 9.86 6.80 0.38
N SER A 56 10.98 7.50 0.52
CA SER A 56 11.91 7.75 -0.60
C SER A 56 12.56 6.50 -1.17
N THR A 57 12.76 5.46 -0.35
CA THR A 57 13.32 4.17 -0.78
C THR A 57 12.43 3.48 -1.82
N PHE A 58 11.11 3.53 -1.64
CA PHE A 58 10.15 2.85 -2.52
C PHE A 58 9.38 3.78 -3.46
N MET A 59 9.65 5.10 -3.42
CA MET A 59 8.95 6.11 -4.21
C MET A 59 9.01 5.84 -5.72
N GLU A 60 10.14 5.35 -6.23
CA GLU A 60 10.26 5.04 -7.66
C GLU A 60 9.26 3.97 -8.10
N ASP A 61 9.04 2.93 -7.30
CA ASP A 61 8.07 1.88 -7.59
C ASP A 61 6.64 2.45 -7.65
N HIS A 62 6.29 3.35 -6.73
CA HIS A 62 5.00 4.05 -6.72
C HIS A 62 4.81 4.92 -7.95
N LEU A 63 5.85 5.68 -8.34
CA LEU A 63 5.81 6.48 -9.57
C LEU A 63 5.59 5.60 -10.81
N ARG A 64 6.28 4.46 -10.90
CA ARG A 64 6.10 3.50 -12.01
C ARG A 64 4.71 2.85 -11.98
N HIS A 65 4.20 2.51 -10.81
CA HIS A 65 2.84 1.99 -10.64
C HIS A 65 1.80 2.98 -11.15
N HIS A 66 1.88 4.24 -10.72
CA HIS A 66 0.97 5.29 -11.18
C HIS A 66 1.16 5.61 -12.66
N ALA A 67 2.39 5.66 -13.18
CA ALA A 67 2.65 5.91 -14.59
C ALA A 67 1.94 4.88 -15.50
N ARG A 68 1.94 3.60 -15.13
CA ARG A 68 1.20 2.55 -15.85
C ARG A 68 -0.31 2.76 -15.85
N ALA A 69 -0.87 3.23 -14.73
CA ALA A 69 -2.30 3.46 -14.60
C ALA A 69 -2.77 4.75 -15.28
N LEU A 70 -1.95 5.80 -15.29
CA LEU A 70 -2.28 7.11 -15.84
C LEU A 70 -2.00 7.24 -17.34
N SER A 71 -1.14 6.38 -17.88
CA SER A 71 -0.82 6.34 -19.32
C SER A 71 -1.68 5.35 -20.09
N ALA A 72 -2.66 4.72 -19.43
CA ALA A 72 -3.56 3.71 -20.00
C ALA A 72 -4.74 4.35 -20.76
#